data_AF-A0A2M6YWB2-F1
#
_entry.id   AF-A0A2M6YWB2-F1
#
_cell.length_a   1.000
_cell.length_b   1.000
_cell.length_c   1.000
_cell.angle_alpha   90.00
_cell.angle_beta   90.00
_cell.angle_gamma   90.00
#
_symmetry.space_group_name_H-M   'P 1'
#
loop_
_entity.id
_entity.type
_entity.pdbx_description
1 polymer ?
#
loop_
_entity_poly.entity_id
_entity_poly.type
_entity_poly.pdbx_seq_one_letter_code
_entity_poly.pdbx_strand_id
1 'polypeptide(L)'
;MARRVVELVVIAALFLFVQGCSTTTTYLAPGEEKQISAAEEVIVKMNDGTELQLKKASVVKGRLVGYAPPDNKKEEVELSDIRSVRIEKANNTYAYLFVGAAGVVAAWLAVGAAIAPSPPPSSSCPFVYSYDGEKYVFDAEPYGGAICRGLKRTEWGELEHLKEVNGRYRIKVTNEMNETQYVDEMRLVVVDHPKGVKIAPDVSGEIHTFPQPLSPLRSRDSKGRDINALISRRDGVFWQTQVNEMSAAKQENLRDELILQFPKPAAARKAKLLVDVRTTLWGPQIAKRILELYGNKILDWYNEVDSFGPAFQRVISWYFTEELYLLQVRVDTKNGWESKGVIFGGGPFVSREKSYVLDIGDVPGDTLRIKLTPPACFWMLDYLAVDYTDDAP
;
A
#
# COMPACT_ATOMS: atom_id res chain seq x y z
N MET A 1 -15.71 -43.52 30.57
CA MET A 1 -15.20 -43.42 29.19
C MET A 1 -15.49 -42.05 28.55
N ALA A 2 -16.72 -41.52 28.67
CA ALA A 2 -17.11 -40.20 28.12
C ALA A 2 -16.31 -38.99 28.64
N ARG A 3 -15.92 -38.96 29.92
CA ARG A 3 -15.23 -37.81 30.53
C ARG A 3 -13.80 -37.58 29.99
N ARG A 4 -13.09 -38.66 29.64
CA ARG A 4 -11.74 -38.59 29.01
C ARG A 4 -11.80 -38.21 27.53
N VAL A 5 -12.90 -38.52 26.83
CA VAL A 5 -13.11 -38.12 25.43
C VAL A 5 -13.42 -36.61 25.36
N VAL A 6 -14.15 -36.06 26.33
CA VAL A 6 -14.41 -34.61 26.41
C VAL A 6 -13.14 -33.82 26.76
N GLU A 7 -12.29 -34.31 27.67
CA GLU A 7 -11.01 -33.65 27.98
C GLU A 7 -10.03 -33.64 26.79
N LEU A 8 -9.96 -34.72 26.00
CA LEU A 8 -9.13 -34.78 24.79
C LEU A 8 -9.65 -33.87 23.67
N VAL A 9 -10.97 -33.72 23.52
CA VAL A 9 -11.58 -32.80 22.54
C VAL A 9 -11.38 -31.34 22.94
N VAL A 10 -11.40 -31.02 24.24
CA VAL A 10 -11.15 -29.66 24.74
C VAL A 10 -9.66 -29.29 24.63
N ILE A 11 -8.73 -30.22 24.88
CA ILE A 11 -7.29 -29.98 24.69
C ILE A 11 -6.91 -29.91 23.20
N ALA A 12 -7.51 -30.73 22.34
CA ALA A 12 -7.32 -30.64 20.89
C ALA A 12 -7.93 -29.36 20.29
N ALA A 13 -9.08 -28.90 20.81
CA ALA A 13 -9.64 -27.60 20.46
C ALA A 13 -8.76 -26.45 20.97
N LEU A 14 -8.22 -26.52 22.19
CA LEU A 14 -7.27 -25.52 22.68
C LEU A 14 -5.97 -25.47 21.85
N PHE A 15 -5.45 -26.60 21.36
CA PHE A 15 -4.26 -26.61 20.50
C PHE A 15 -4.53 -26.12 19.07
N LEU A 16 -5.73 -26.37 18.52
CA LEU A 16 -6.11 -25.87 17.19
C LEU A 16 -6.44 -24.37 17.18
N PHE A 17 -6.66 -23.75 18.35
CA PHE A 17 -6.95 -22.32 18.46
C PHE A 17 -5.71 -21.43 18.69
N VAL A 18 -4.51 -21.99 18.90
CA VAL A 18 -3.27 -21.19 19.06
C VAL A 18 -2.61 -20.82 17.72
N GLN A 19 -3.01 -21.42 16.59
CA GLN A 19 -2.32 -21.23 15.30
C GLN A 19 -2.93 -20.15 14.39
N GLY A 20 -3.83 -19.33 14.90
CA GLY A 20 -4.55 -18.30 14.13
C GLY A 20 -4.02 -16.88 14.26
N CYS A 21 -2.72 -16.65 14.50
CA CYS A 21 -2.17 -15.28 14.45
C CYS A 21 -2.05 -14.81 12.99
N SER A 22 -3.09 -14.16 12.46
CA SER A 22 -2.94 -13.37 11.24
C SER A 22 -2.18 -12.10 11.58
N THR A 23 -0.99 -11.92 11.01
CA THR A 23 -0.19 -10.70 11.17
C THR A 23 -0.61 -9.71 10.08
N THR A 24 -1.22 -8.58 10.43
CA THR A 24 -1.45 -7.50 9.47
C THR A 24 -0.28 -6.54 9.52
N THR A 25 0.38 -6.32 8.37
CA THR A 25 1.50 -5.41 8.24
C THR A 25 1.04 -4.06 7.68
N THR A 26 1.13 -2.99 8.47
CA THR A 26 0.77 -1.63 8.04
C THR A 26 2.00 -0.73 8.06
N TYR A 27 2.24 0.02 7.00
CA TYR A 27 3.32 1.00 6.94
C TYR A 27 2.74 2.39 7.16
N LEU A 28 3.27 3.12 8.13
CA LEU A 28 2.89 4.50 8.41
C LEU A 28 3.94 5.47 7.87
N ALA A 29 3.47 6.57 7.28
CA ALA A 29 4.28 7.70 6.87
C ALA A 29 4.74 8.56 8.07
N PRO A 30 5.81 9.36 7.93
CA PRO A 30 6.17 10.38 8.91
C PRO A 30 4.99 11.33 9.22
N GLY A 31 4.60 11.46 10.48
CA GLY A 31 3.43 12.22 10.95
C GLY A 31 2.16 11.38 11.19
N GLU A 32 2.11 10.13 10.73
CA GLU A 32 0.99 9.21 10.96
C GLU A 32 1.17 8.34 12.21
N GLU A 33 2.28 8.51 12.95
CA GLU A 33 2.65 7.67 14.10
C GLU A 33 1.68 7.82 15.27
N LYS A 34 0.92 8.92 15.32
CA LYS A 34 -0.16 9.14 16.29
C LYS A 34 -1.27 8.09 16.21
N GLN A 35 -1.33 7.32 15.13
CA GLN A 35 -2.26 6.20 14.95
C GLN A 35 -1.78 4.90 15.62
N ILE A 36 -0.54 4.86 16.11
CA ILE A 36 -0.01 3.74 16.90
C ILE A 36 -0.71 3.75 18.26
N SER A 37 -1.84 3.05 18.34
CA SER A 37 -2.54 2.76 19.60
C SER A 37 -2.15 1.36 20.04
N ALA A 38 -1.34 1.27 21.10
CA ALA A 38 -0.96 0.04 21.78
C ALA A 38 -0.66 -1.15 20.83
N ALA A 39 0.16 -0.92 19.81
CA ALA A 39 0.56 -1.98 18.89
C ALA A 39 1.41 -3.02 19.63
N GLU A 40 1.09 -4.32 19.46
CA GLU A 40 1.83 -5.41 20.12
C GLU A 40 3.30 -5.43 19.68
N GLU A 41 3.56 -5.15 18.40
CA GLU A 41 4.89 -5.13 17.79
C GLU A 41 4.94 -4.13 16.62
N VAL A 42 5.97 -3.29 16.61
CA VAL A 42 6.29 -2.39 15.49
C VAL A 42 7.77 -2.50 15.15
N ILE A 43 8.08 -2.42 13.86
CA ILE A 43 9.44 -2.29 13.35
C ILE A 43 9.58 -0.85 12.84
N VAL A 44 10.41 -0.08 13.52
CA VAL A 44 10.71 1.32 13.24
C VAL A 44 11.97 1.36 12.39
N LYS A 45 11.88 1.95 11.22
CA LYS A 45 13.07 2.23 10.40
C LYS A 45 13.42 3.70 10.52
N MET A 46 14.67 3.97 10.85
CA MET A 46 15.22 5.29 11.11
C MET A 46 15.71 5.94 9.82
N ASN A 47 15.90 7.26 9.84
CA ASN A 47 16.44 8.03 8.71
C ASN A 47 17.86 7.64 8.31
N ASP A 48 18.67 7.13 9.25
CA ASP A 48 20.01 6.61 8.98
C ASP A 48 20.02 5.18 8.41
N GLY A 49 18.83 4.57 8.27
CA GLY A 49 18.64 3.22 7.76
C GLY A 49 18.65 2.11 8.83
N THR A 50 18.89 2.44 10.10
CA THR A 50 18.78 1.47 11.19
C THR A 50 17.34 1.03 11.42
N GLU A 51 17.16 -0.21 11.87
CA GLU A 51 15.85 -0.79 12.20
C GLU A 51 15.79 -1.12 13.69
N LEU A 52 14.68 -0.76 14.32
CA LEU A 52 14.41 -0.95 15.73
C LEU A 52 13.05 -1.63 15.91
N GLN A 53 13.04 -2.81 16.50
CA GLN A 53 11.83 -3.52 16.85
C GLN A 53 11.37 -3.10 18.25
N LEU A 54 10.12 -2.63 18.36
CA LEU A 54 9.51 -2.17 19.61
C LEU A 54 8.20 -2.89 19.86
N LYS A 55 8.04 -3.40 21.09
CA LYS A 55 6.76 -3.93 21.59
C LYS A 55 6.02 -2.88 22.40
N LYS A 56 4.68 -2.96 22.39
CA LYS A 56 3.78 -2.04 23.12
C LYS A 56 4.09 -0.57 22.80
N ALA A 57 4.33 -0.29 21.52
CA ALA A 57 4.72 1.04 21.09
C ALA A 57 3.53 2.02 21.19
N SER A 58 3.82 3.26 21.57
CA SER A 58 2.85 4.35 21.63
C SER A 58 3.55 5.70 21.46
N VAL A 59 2.82 6.70 20.96
CA VAL A 59 3.36 8.06 20.84
C VAL A 59 3.10 8.84 22.12
N VAL A 60 4.16 9.29 22.78
CA VAL A 60 4.10 10.10 24.00
C VAL A 60 4.92 11.37 23.80
N LYS A 61 4.28 12.54 23.88
CA LYS A 61 4.92 13.86 23.77
C LYS A 61 5.82 14.02 22.53
N GLY A 62 5.38 13.52 21.37
CA GLY A 62 6.13 13.66 20.11
C GLY A 62 7.32 12.70 19.98
N ARG A 63 7.35 11.63 20.78
CA ARG A 63 8.29 10.52 20.67
C ARG A 63 7.54 9.20 20.54
N LEU A 64 8.09 8.28 19.77
CA LEU A 64 7.66 6.89 19.77
C LEU A 64 8.35 6.17 20.94
N VAL A 65 7.56 5.63 21.86
CA VAL A 65 8.04 4.95 23.05
C VAL A 65 7.60 3.50 23.00
N GLY A 66 8.53 2.58 23.20
CA GLY A 66 8.25 1.14 23.23
C GLY A 66 9.34 0.34 23.94
N TYR A 67 9.25 -0.98 23.88
CA TYR A 67 10.20 -1.88 24.54
C TYR A 67 10.91 -2.76 23.52
N ALA A 68 12.24 -2.65 23.44
CA ALA A 68 13.06 -3.41 22.50
C ALA A 68 13.34 -4.84 23.03
N PRO A 69 13.05 -5.89 22.25
CA PRO A 69 13.49 -7.26 22.55
C PRO A 69 15.03 -7.40 22.44
N PRO A 70 15.64 -8.39 23.12
CA PRO A 70 15.03 -9.35 24.04
C PRO A 70 14.85 -8.81 25.47
N ASP A 71 15.56 -7.74 25.84
CA ASP A 71 15.69 -7.30 27.23
C ASP A 71 14.50 -6.46 27.74
N ASN A 72 13.49 -6.23 26.90
CA ASN A 72 12.40 -5.27 27.14
C ASN A 72 12.93 -3.91 27.61
N LYS A 73 14.04 -3.47 27.02
CA LYS A 73 14.61 -2.16 27.32
C LYS A 73 13.67 -1.10 26.76
N LYS A 74 13.28 -0.14 27.60
CA LYS A 74 12.48 1.00 27.13
C LYS A 74 13.34 1.85 26.19
N GLU A 75 12.85 2.04 24.98
CA GLU A 75 13.45 2.90 23.96
C GLU A 75 12.50 4.07 23.66
N GLU A 76 13.08 5.23 23.40
CA GLU A 76 12.37 6.45 22.99
C GLU A 76 13.02 6.99 21.73
N VAL A 77 12.22 7.16 20.69
CA VAL A 77 12.67 7.63 19.37
C VAL A 77 11.96 8.92 19.03
N GLU A 78 12.69 9.94 18.60
CA GLU A 78 12.06 11.17 18.10
C GLU A 78 11.37 10.90 16.77
N LEU A 79 10.12 11.36 16.60
CA LEU A 79 9.36 11.09 15.37
C LEU A 79 10.06 11.66 14.13
N SER A 80 10.82 12.74 14.27
CA SER A 80 11.64 13.32 13.20
C SER A 80 12.74 12.41 12.69
N ASP A 81 13.17 11.44 13.49
CA ASP A 81 14.24 10.50 13.13
C ASP A 81 13.68 9.22 12.50
N ILE A 82 12.36 9.05 12.51
CA ILE A 82 11.66 7.89 11.96
C ILE A 82 11.38 8.13 10.48
N ARG A 83 11.86 7.20 9.65
CA ARG A 83 11.56 7.16 8.22
C ARG A 83 10.24 6.46 7.94
N SER A 84 10.00 5.34 8.60
CA SER A 84 8.79 4.54 8.42
C SER A 84 8.53 3.66 9.63
N VAL A 85 7.26 3.41 9.93
CA VAL A 85 6.88 2.42 10.94
C VAL A 85 6.10 1.29 10.27
N ARG A 86 6.60 0.06 10.41
CA ARG A 86 5.90 -1.17 10.05
C ARG A 86 5.22 -1.70 11.31
N ILE A 87 3.90 -1.71 11.35
CA ILE A 87 3.12 -2.29 12.45
C ILE A 87 2.83 -3.74 12.10
N GLU A 88 3.12 -4.66 13.01
CA GLU A 88 2.71 -6.05 12.93
C GLU A 88 1.61 -6.31 13.96
N LYS A 89 0.35 -6.40 13.51
CA LYS A 89 -0.78 -6.74 14.39
C LYS A 89 -1.01 -8.24 14.40
N ALA A 90 -0.87 -8.91 15.55
CA ALA A 90 -1.47 -10.23 15.73
C ALA A 90 -2.96 -10.07 15.98
N ASN A 91 -3.80 -10.61 15.10
CA ASN A 91 -5.25 -10.49 15.20
C ASN A 91 -5.77 -11.50 16.25
N ASN A 92 -6.01 -11.04 17.48
CA ASN A 92 -6.51 -11.87 18.59
C ASN A 92 -8.06 -11.92 18.67
N THR A 93 -8.73 -11.65 17.56
CA THR A 93 -10.17 -11.34 17.48
C THR A 93 -11.10 -12.53 17.77
N TYR A 94 -10.58 -13.74 17.97
CA TYR A 94 -11.38 -14.91 18.39
C TYR A 94 -11.38 -15.19 19.90
N ALA A 95 -10.74 -14.34 20.73
CA ALA A 95 -10.69 -14.53 22.19
C ALA A 95 -11.91 -13.96 22.95
N TYR A 96 -12.92 -13.43 22.25
CA TYR A 96 -14.14 -12.91 22.89
C TYR A 96 -15.30 -13.87 22.71
N LEU A 97 -15.34 -14.94 23.49
CA LEU A 97 -16.59 -15.55 23.93
C LEU A 97 -16.34 -16.46 25.14
N PHE A 98 -16.89 -16.00 26.28
CA PHE A 98 -17.40 -16.76 27.43
C PHE A 98 -16.55 -16.98 28.71
N VAL A 99 -16.88 -16.13 29.71
CA VAL A 99 -17.48 -16.42 31.06
C VAL A 99 -16.65 -15.92 32.25
N GLY A 100 -17.25 -15.01 33.03
CA GLY A 100 -17.35 -15.24 34.48
C GLY A 100 -16.68 -14.28 35.46
N ALA A 101 -15.75 -13.41 35.04
CA ALA A 101 -15.03 -12.54 35.99
C ALA A 101 -14.86 -11.07 35.54
N ALA A 102 -15.58 -10.63 34.51
CA ALA A 102 -15.27 -9.41 33.76
C ALA A 102 -16.10 -8.15 34.14
N GLY A 103 -16.76 -8.13 35.30
CA GLY A 103 -17.68 -7.02 35.64
C GLY A 103 -17.01 -5.67 35.93
N VAL A 104 -15.77 -5.66 36.44
CA VAL A 104 -15.14 -4.43 36.96
C VAL A 104 -14.07 -3.86 36.03
N VAL A 105 -13.41 -4.71 35.23
CA VAL A 105 -12.39 -4.27 34.24
C VAL A 105 -13.05 -3.81 32.94
N ALA A 106 -14.17 -4.41 32.53
CA ALA A 106 -14.91 -4.01 31.34
C ALA A 106 -15.52 -2.61 31.47
N ALA A 107 -15.93 -2.19 32.67
CA ALA A 107 -16.52 -0.87 32.89
C ALA A 107 -15.49 0.27 32.76
N TRP A 108 -14.25 0.07 33.23
CA TRP A 108 -13.19 1.08 33.11
C TRP A 108 -12.62 1.19 31.69
N LEU A 109 -12.50 0.06 30.99
CA LEU A 109 -12.05 0.05 29.58
C LEU A 109 -13.15 0.54 28.62
N ALA A 110 -14.43 0.29 28.90
CA ALA A 110 -15.54 0.80 28.11
C ALA A 110 -15.68 2.33 28.20
N VAL A 111 -15.45 2.92 29.38
CA VAL A 111 -15.47 4.39 29.55
C VAL A 111 -14.27 5.05 28.89
N GLY A 112 -13.08 4.44 28.96
CA GLY A 112 -11.88 4.94 28.26
C GLY A 112 -11.96 4.82 26.73
N ALA A 113 -12.60 3.77 26.21
CA ALA A 113 -12.83 3.58 24.78
C ALA A 113 -13.97 4.45 24.23
N ALA A 114 -14.93 4.86 25.07
CA ALA A 114 -16.05 5.73 24.66
C ALA A 114 -15.66 7.22 24.50
N ILE A 115 -14.54 7.65 25.10
CA ILE A 115 -14.05 9.05 25.05
C ILE A 115 -12.79 9.21 24.18
N ALA A 116 -12.15 8.12 23.77
CA ALA A 116 -11.11 8.18 22.76
C ALA A 116 -11.79 8.47 21.41
N PRO A 117 -11.38 9.52 20.68
CA PRO A 117 -11.85 9.69 19.32
C PRO A 117 -11.46 8.43 18.56
N SER A 118 -12.46 7.69 18.08
CA SER A 118 -12.24 6.57 17.16
C SER A 118 -11.36 7.11 16.02
N PRO A 119 -10.22 6.46 15.71
CA PRO A 119 -9.42 6.86 14.56
C PRO A 119 -10.37 6.94 13.37
N PRO A 120 -10.34 8.04 12.59
CA PRO A 120 -11.27 8.19 11.49
C PRO A 120 -11.15 6.95 10.60
N PRO A 121 -12.24 6.23 10.31
CA PRO A 121 -12.19 5.25 9.24
C PRO A 121 -11.89 6.06 7.97
N SER A 122 -10.67 5.91 7.46
CA SER A 122 -10.22 6.51 6.22
C SER A 122 -9.33 5.51 5.49
N SER A 123 -9.98 4.62 4.75
CA SER A 123 -9.42 3.85 3.64
C SER A 123 -10.52 3.01 3.04
N SER A 124 -10.46 2.87 1.71
CA SER A 124 -11.48 2.25 0.88
C SER A 124 -10.86 1.07 0.14
N CYS A 125 -11.44 -0.11 0.35
CA CYS A 125 -10.99 -1.39 -0.24
C CYS A 125 -11.86 -2.55 0.25
N PRO A 126 -12.13 -3.59 -0.55
CA PRO A 126 -12.12 -4.91 0.04
C PRO A 126 -10.67 -5.29 0.37
N PHE A 127 -10.44 -5.87 1.55
CA PHE A 127 -9.14 -6.40 1.93
C PHE A 127 -9.06 -7.86 1.45
N VAL A 128 -8.03 -8.20 0.69
CA VAL A 128 -7.85 -9.54 0.13
C VAL A 128 -6.69 -10.23 0.81
N TYR A 129 -6.96 -11.40 1.37
CA TYR A 129 -6.00 -12.24 2.06
C TYR A 129 -5.83 -13.58 1.35
N SER A 130 -4.58 -13.99 1.21
CA SER A 130 -4.19 -15.29 0.65
C SER A 130 -3.87 -16.26 1.78
N TYR A 131 -4.33 -17.51 1.63
CA TYR A 131 -3.91 -18.58 2.54
C TYR A 131 -2.58 -19.17 2.08
N ASP A 132 -1.57 -19.13 2.95
CA ASP A 132 -0.19 -19.51 2.64
C ASP A 132 0.15 -20.98 2.96
N GLY A 133 -0.85 -21.76 3.39
CA GLY A 133 -0.70 -23.12 3.91
C GLY A 133 -0.96 -23.23 5.41
N GLU A 134 -0.79 -22.14 6.15
CA GLU A 134 -0.89 -22.11 7.61
C GLU A 134 -1.89 -21.03 8.06
N LYS A 135 -1.75 -19.81 7.54
CA LYS A 135 -2.54 -18.64 7.93
C LYS A 135 -2.96 -17.79 6.73
N TYR A 136 -3.85 -16.83 7.00
CA TYR A 136 -4.22 -15.81 6.02
C TYR A 136 -3.24 -14.62 6.12
N VAL A 137 -2.65 -14.25 5.00
CA VAL A 137 -1.72 -13.13 4.86
C VAL A 137 -2.33 -12.07 3.96
N PHE A 138 -2.24 -10.80 4.37
CA PHE A 138 -2.79 -9.69 3.59
C PHE A 138 -2.00 -9.50 2.30
N ASP A 139 -2.70 -9.54 1.16
CA ASP A 139 -2.07 -9.72 -0.13
C ASP A 139 -2.44 -8.64 -1.14
N ALA A 140 -3.69 -8.17 -1.13
CA ALA A 140 -4.12 -7.14 -2.06
C ALA A 140 -5.17 -6.22 -1.44
N GLU A 141 -5.17 -4.99 -1.95
CA GLU A 141 -6.08 -3.92 -1.54
C GLU A 141 -6.53 -3.14 -2.78
N PRO A 142 -7.49 -3.69 -3.53
CA PRO A 142 -8.02 -3.01 -4.70
C PRO A 142 -8.97 -1.85 -4.31
N TYR A 143 -9.43 -1.12 -5.32
CA TYR A 143 -10.40 -0.01 -5.30
C TYR A 143 -9.82 1.36 -4.91
N GLY A 144 -8.52 1.58 -5.05
CA GLY A 144 -7.89 2.87 -4.72
C GLY A 144 -8.52 4.07 -5.43
N GLY A 145 -9.40 4.83 -4.78
CA GLY A 145 -10.11 5.94 -5.41
C GLY A 145 -11.32 5.55 -6.29
N ALA A 146 -11.71 4.27 -6.35
CA ALA A 146 -12.92 3.80 -7.03
C ALA A 146 -14.16 3.87 -6.10
N ILE A 147 -14.52 5.07 -5.65
CA ILE A 147 -15.47 5.29 -4.55
C ILE A 147 -16.96 5.21 -4.94
N CYS A 148 -17.29 5.12 -6.23
CA CYS A 148 -18.65 4.96 -6.71
C CYS A 148 -18.70 4.23 -8.06
N ARG A 149 -19.90 3.88 -8.53
CA ARG A 149 -20.12 3.05 -9.72
C ARG A 149 -19.49 3.65 -10.99
N GLY A 150 -19.56 4.97 -11.14
CA GLY A 150 -18.97 5.68 -12.29
C GLY A 150 -17.44 5.60 -12.34
N LEU A 151 -16.79 5.35 -11.21
CA LEU A 151 -15.33 5.23 -11.09
C LEU A 151 -14.85 3.77 -11.06
N LYS A 152 -15.76 2.81 -11.26
CA LYS A 152 -15.44 1.39 -11.25
C LYS A 152 -14.46 1.05 -12.37
N ARG A 153 -13.59 0.10 -12.09
CA ARG A 153 -12.61 -0.44 -13.04
C ARG A 153 -12.14 -1.81 -12.55
N THR A 154 -11.66 -2.62 -13.48
CA THR A 154 -10.95 -3.85 -13.12
C THR A 154 -9.59 -3.49 -12.54
N GLU A 155 -9.25 -4.07 -11.41
CA GLU A 155 -7.91 -3.99 -10.86
C GLU A 155 -7.29 -5.38 -10.78
N TRP A 156 -6.06 -5.46 -11.23
CA TRP A 156 -5.23 -6.65 -11.21
C TRP A 156 -4.21 -6.52 -10.08
N GLY A 157 -4.07 -7.58 -9.30
CA GLY A 157 -3.12 -7.66 -8.20
C GLY A 157 -2.62 -9.08 -8.06
N GLU A 158 -1.31 -9.22 -7.92
CA GLU A 158 -0.67 -10.51 -7.66
C GLU A 158 -1.01 -10.99 -6.25
N LEU A 159 -1.30 -12.28 -6.12
CA LEU A 159 -1.51 -12.95 -4.84
C LEU A 159 -0.26 -13.74 -4.44
N GLU A 160 0.80 -13.01 -4.08
CA GLU A 160 2.16 -13.52 -3.80
C GLU A 160 2.18 -14.61 -2.73
N HIS A 161 1.28 -14.53 -1.74
CA HIS A 161 1.27 -15.46 -0.61
C HIS A 161 0.36 -16.66 -0.84
N LEU A 162 -0.39 -16.70 -1.94
CA LEU A 162 -1.41 -17.73 -2.19
C LEU A 162 -0.76 -19.07 -2.52
N LYS A 163 -1.03 -20.07 -1.69
CA LYS A 163 -0.61 -21.45 -1.96
C LYS A 163 -1.79 -22.38 -2.14
N GLU A 164 -1.58 -23.37 -3.01
CA GLU A 164 -2.52 -24.47 -3.15
C GLU A 164 -2.42 -25.38 -1.92
N VAL A 165 -3.56 -25.72 -1.32
CA VAL A 165 -3.63 -26.64 -0.18
C VAL A 165 -4.69 -27.70 -0.44
N ASN A 166 -4.24 -28.92 -0.76
CA ASN A 166 -5.08 -30.06 -1.08
C ASN A 166 -6.04 -29.78 -2.26
N GLY A 167 -5.53 -29.36 -3.42
CA GLY A 167 -6.35 -29.11 -4.61
C GLY A 167 -7.14 -27.81 -4.58
N ARG A 168 -6.89 -26.92 -3.61
CA ARG A 168 -7.71 -25.72 -3.38
C ARG A 168 -6.86 -24.51 -3.01
N TYR A 169 -7.13 -23.40 -3.69
CA TYR A 169 -6.71 -22.07 -3.26
C TYR A 169 -7.77 -21.49 -2.32
N ARG A 170 -7.34 -20.83 -1.24
CA ARG A 170 -8.25 -20.18 -0.29
C ARG A 170 -7.92 -18.70 -0.22
N ILE A 171 -8.87 -17.90 -0.66
CA ILE A 171 -8.81 -16.44 -0.63
C ILE A 171 -9.90 -15.96 0.32
N LYS A 172 -9.59 -14.96 1.13
CA LYS A 172 -10.57 -14.30 2.00
C LYS A 172 -10.67 -12.84 1.60
N VAL A 173 -11.90 -12.38 1.42
CA VAL A 173 -12.21 -11.00 1.07
C VAL A 173 -13.03 -10.42 2.22
N THR A 174 -12.57 -9.34 2.82
CA THR A 174 -13.25 -8.72 3.97
C THR A 174 -13.55 -7.26 3.69
N ASN A 175 -14.67 -6.80 4.23
CA ASN A 175 -14.98 -5.40 4.38
C ASN A 175 -14.71 -5.05 5.84
N GLU A 176 -13.57 -4.41 6.11
CA GLU A 176 -13.12 -4.09 7.47
C GLU A 176 -13.47 -2.65 7.88
N MET A 177 -14.03 -1.88 6.95
CA MET A 177 -14.30 -0.45 7.10
C MET A 177 -15.81 -0.20 7.16
N ASN A 178 -16.21 0.94 7.69
CA ASN A 178 -17.63 1.33 7.73
C ASN A 178 -18.10 1.84 6.37
N GLU A 179 -18.10 0.95 5.38
CA GLU A 179 -18.42 1.22 3.99
C GLU A 179 -19.32 0.12 3.42
N THR A 180 -20.04 0.41 2.35
CA THR A 180 -20.74 -0.62 1.56
C THR A 180 -19.98 -0.87 0.28
N GLN A 181 -19.58 -2.12 0.05
CA GLN A 181 -18.76 -2.50 -1.08
C GLN A 181 -19.59 -3.29 -2.07
N TYR A 182 -19.44 -2.94 -3.35
CA TYR A 182 -20.07 -3.62 -4.46
C TYR A 182 -18.98 -4.19 -5.37
N VAL A 183 -18.95 -5.51 -5.50
CA VAL A 183 -18.03 -6.23 -6.38
C VAL A 183 -18.86 -6.82 -7.52
N ASP A 184 -18.62 -6.34 -8.75
CA ASP A 184 -19.27 -6.89 -9.94
C ASP A 184 -18.75 -8.30 -10.25
N GLU A 185 -17.42 -8.48 -10.16
CA GLU A 185 -16.75 -9.73 -10.49
C GLU A 185 -15.42 -9.87 -9.74
N MET A 186 -15.07 -11.12 -9.40
CA MET A 186 -13.75 -11.51 -8.91
C MET A 186 -13.32 -12.79 -9.63
N ARG A 187 -12.10 -12.79 -10.16
CA ARG A 187 -11.50 -13.96 -10.84
C ARG A 187 -10.12 -14.24 -10.27
N LEU A 188 -9.80 -15.52 -10.15
CA LEU A 188 -8.43 -15.98 -9.95
C LEU A 188 -7.86 -16.37 -11.31
N VAL A 189 -6.79 -15.70 -11.73
CA VAL A 189 -6.05 -16.03 -12.95
C VAL A 189 -4.75 -16.69 -12.55
N VAL A 190 -4.50 -17.88 -13.09
CA VAL A 190 -3.26 -18.64 -12.89
C VAL A 190 -2.43 -18.49 -14.14
N VAL A 191 -1.17 -18.13 -13.98
CA VAL A 191 -0.22 -17.93 -15.07
C VAL A 191 0.96 -18.86 -14.84
N ASP A 192 1.16 -19.81 -15.75
CA ASP A 192 2.38 -20.59 -15.78
C ASP A 192 3.46 -19.78 -16.51
N HIS A 193 4.64 -19.66 -15.92
CA HIS A 193 5.76 -18.94 -16.53
C HIS A 193 7.10 -19.59 -16.18
N PRO A 194 8.18 -19.33 -16.95
CA PRO A 194 9.48 -19.90 -16.67
C PRO A 194 10.01 -19.50 -15.29
N LYS A 195 10.66 -20.45 -14.61
CA LYS A 195 11.28 -20.21 -13.30
C LYS A 195 12.29 -19.07 -13.37
N GLY A 196 12.16 -18.10 -12.46
CA GLY A 196 13.06 -16.95 -12.36
C GLY A 196 12.69 -15.78 -13.26
N VAL A 197 11.64 -15.90 -14.08
CA VAL A 197 11.05 -14.78 -14.81
C VAL A 197 10.01 -14.13 -13.91
N LYS A 198 10.11 -12.82 -13.69
CA LYS A 198 9.04 -12.07 -13.01
C LYS A 198 7.88 -11.85 -13.97
N ILE A 199 6.65 -11.76 -13.46
CA ILE A 199 5.48 -11.38 -14.24
C ILE A 199 4.73 -10.27 -13.53
N ALA A 200 4.08 -9.40 -14.29
CA ALA A 200 3.16 -8.41 -13.73
C ALA A 200 2.04 -8.10 -14.73
N PRO A 201 0.81 -7.85 -14.25
CA PRO A 201 -0.29 -7.40 -15.09
C PRO A 201 -0.15 -5.91 -15.42
N ASP A 202 -0.54 -5.53 -16.64
CA ASP A 202 -0.83 -4.14 -16.96
C ASP A 202 -2.25 -3.72 -16.50
N VAL A 203 -2.63 -2.48 -16.82
CA VAL A 203 -3.94 -1.94 -16.45
C VAL A 203 -5.11 -2.62 -17.17
N SER A 204 -4.86 -3.26 -18.31
CA SER A 204 -5.86 -4.01 -19.08
C SER A 204 -5.99 -5.47 -18.61
N GLY A 205 -4.97 -5.98 -17.92
CA GLY A 205 -4.86 -7.37 -17.49
C GLY A 205 -3.96 -8.23 -18.37
N GLU A 206 -3.30 -7.64 -19.36
CA GLU A 206 -2.27 -8.31 -20.13
C GLU A 206 -1.08 -8.60 -19.20
N ILE A 207 -0.59 -9.84 -19.21
CA ILE A 207 0.51 -10.26 -18.36
C ILE A 207 1.82 -10.07 -19.12
N HIS A 208 2.70 -9.23 -18.57
CA HIS A 208 4.02 -9.01 -19.11
C HIS A 208 5.08 -9.73 -18.27
N THR A 209 6.13 -10.18 -18.94
CA THR A 209 7.26 -10.90 -18.35
C THR A 209 8.49 -10.01 -18.21
N PHE A 210 9.27 -10.23 -17.18
CA PHE A 210 10.47 -9.46 -16.85
C PHE A 210 11.59 -10.46 -16.53
N PRO A 211 12.22 -11.08 -17.54
CA PRO A 211 13.34 -11.99 -17.34
C PRO A 211 14.60 -11.26 -16.85
N GLN A 212 14.74 -9.97 -17.15
CA GLN A 212 15.91 -9.15 -16.82
C GLN A 212 15.50 -7.73 -16.39
N PRO A 213 14.74 -7.57 -15.28
CA PRO A 213 14.37 -6.25 -14.78
C PRO A 213 15.61 -5.48 -14.34
N LEU A 214 15.89 -4.37 -15.01
CA LEU A 214 17.03 -3.49 -14.76
C LEU A 214 16.61 -2.39 -13.77
N SER A 215 17.27 -2.36 -12.62
CA SER A 215 17.18 -1.26 -11.66
C SER A 215 17.74 0.05 -12.25
N PRO A 216 17.35 1.22 -11.72
CA PRO A 216 17.94 2.47 -12.14
C PRO A 216 19.45 2.50 -11.84
N LEU A 217 20.23 3.09 -12.74
CA LEU A 217 21.64 3.45 -12.54
C LEU A 217 21.79 4.56 -11.49
N ARG A 218 20.80 5.45 -11.45
CA ARG A 218 20.78 6.63 -10.57
C ARG A 218 19.34 7.09 -10.39
N SER A 219 18.99 7.42 -9.15
CA SER A 219 17.72 8.05 -8.82
C SER A 219 17.95 9.25 -7.92
N ARG A 220 17.34 10.39 -8.25
CA ARG A 220 17.42 11.60 -7.43
C ARG A 220 16.07 12.26 -7.22
N ASP A 221 15.94 12.93 -6.08
CA ASP A 221 14.80 13.79 -5.79
C ASP A 221 15.02 15.26 -6.22
N SER A 222 14.04 16.11 -5.93
CA SER A 222 14.00 17.53 -6.25
C SER A 222 15.15 18.34 -5.64
N LYS A 223 15.77 17.83 -4.56
CA LYS A 223 16.93 18.45 -3.89
C LYS A 223 18.25 17.84 -4.32
N GLY A 224 18.21 16.91 -5.28
CA GLY A 224 19.37 16.18 -5.76
C GLY A 224 19.87 15.11 -4.78
N ARG A 225 19.10 14.73 -3.76
CA ARG A 225 19.47 13.61 -2.86
C ARG A 225 19.42 12.31 -3.62
N ASP A 226 20.30 11.38 -3.27
CA ASP A 226 20.28 10.05 -3.84
C ASP A 226 19.17 9.22 -3.17
N ILE A 227 18.25 8.68 -3.97
CA ILE A 227 17.13 7.86 -3.51
C ILE A 227 17.19 6.44 -4.07
N ASN A 228 18.32 6.05 -4.68
CA ASN A 228 18.46 4.77 -5.37
C ASN A 228 18.17 3.57 -4.45
N ALA A 229 18.59 3.67 -3.19
CA ALA A 229 18.36 2.65 -2.18
C ALA A 229 16.88 2.45 -1.79
N LEU A 230 16.00 3.42 -2.10
CA LEU A 230 14.57 3.40 -1.77
C LEU A 230 13.69 2.94 -2.95
N ILE A 231 14.28 2.77 -4.14
CA ILE A 231 13.55 2.51 -5.38
C ILE A 231 14.11 1.31 -6.15
N SER A 232 15.34 0.88 -5.85
CA SER A 232 15.97 -0.20 -6.62
C SER A 232 15.60 -1.61 -6.16
N ARG A 233 14.95 -1.74 -4.99
CA ARG A 233 14.61 -3.04 -4.39
C ARG A 233 13.20 -3.00 -3.83
N ARG A 234 12.48 -4.10 -4.03
CA ARG A 234 11.22 -4.39 -3.36
C ARG A 234 11.50 -4.94 -1.96
N ASP A 235 11.85 -4.08 -1.02
CA ASP A 235 12.17 -4.45 0.37
C ASP A 235 11.23 -3.80 1.40
N GLY A 236 10.19 -3.09 0.93
CA GLY A 236 9.22 -2.41 1.76
C GLY A 236 9.79 -1.13 2.41
N VAL A 237 10.84 -0.55 1.82
CA VAL A 237 11.48 0.69 2.27
C VAL A 237 11.20 1.79 1.27
N PHE A 238 10.05 2.41 1.46
CA PHE A 238 9.49 3.33 0.49
C PHE A 238 10.22 4.68 0.48
N TRP A 239 10.43 5.21 -0.72
CA TRP A 239 10.49 6.65 -0.91
C TRP A 239 9.14 7.27 -0.56
N GLN A 240 9.18 8.38 0.17
CA GLN A 240 8.04 9.23 0.49
C GLN A 240 8.48 10.69 0.55
N THR A 241 7.50 11.57 0.45
CA THR A 241 7.64 13.00 0.73
C THR A 241 8.25 13.27 2.12
N GLN A 242 9.26 14.15 2.17
CA GLN A 242 9.86 14.64 3.43
C GLN A 242 9.06 15.84 3.96
N VAL A 243 7.97 15.55 4.69
CA VAL A 243 6.97 16.55 5.13
C VAL A 243 7.57 17.67 5.99
N ASN A 244 8.57 17.36 6.81
CA ASN A 244 9.28 18.32 7.67
C ASN A 244 9.98 19.45 6.88
N GLU A 245 10.28 19.20 5.62
CA GLU A 245 10.95 20.16 4.73
C GLU A 245 9.96 20.92 3.84
N MET A 246 8.66 20.63 3.98
CA MET A 246 7.61 21.23 3.17
C MET A 246 6.94 22.41 3.86
N SER A 247 6.37 23.28 3.04
CA SER A 247 5.55 24.40 3.48
C SER A 247 4.41 24.58 2.49
N ALA A 248 3.17 24.49 2.98
CA ALA A 248 1.98 24.69 2.16
C ALA A 248 1.86 26.12 1.58
N ALA A 249 2.64 27.08 2.09
CA ALA A 249 2.70 28.44 1.56
C ALA A 249 3.55 28.56 0.28
N LYS A 250 4.31 27.53 -0.07
CA LYS A 250 5.25 27.50 -1.20
C LYS A 250 4.75 26.51 -2.24
N GLN A 251 4.44 26.99 -3.43
CA GLN A 251 3.86 26.17 -4.48
C GLN A 251 4.83 25.06 -4.94
N GLU A 252 6.13 25.33 -4.91
CA GLU A 252 7.20 24.37 -5.19
C GLU A 252 7.25 23.20 -4.20
N ASN A 253 6.65 23.34 -3.01
CA ASN A 253 6.58 22.29 -2.00
C ASN A 253 5.31 21.42 -2.12
N LEU A 254 4.43 21.70 -3.07
CA LEU A 254 3.19 20.93 -3.25
C LEU A 254 3.43 19.65 -4.06
N ARG A 255 4.60 19.51 -4.69
CA ARG A 255 4.99 18.35 -5.49
C ARG A 255 6.46 18.04 -5.26
N ASP A 256 6.78 16.75 -5.24
CA ASP A 256 8.14 16.28 -5.38
C ASP A 256 8.50 16.09 -6.86
N GLU A 257 9.79 15.97 -7.15
CA GLU A 257 10.29 15.57 -8.47
C GLU A 257 11.27 14.42 -8.25
N LEU A 258 11.09 13.32 -8.98
CA LEU A 258 11.98 12.16 -8.97
C LEU A 258 12.49 11.92 -10.38
N ILE A 259 13.81 11.93 -10.56
CA ILE A 259 14.46 11.61 -11.83
C ILE A 259 15.20 10.29 -11.67
N LEU A 260 14.77 9.29 -12.43
CA LEU A 260 15.36 7.96 -12.49
C LEU A 260 16.03 7.77 -13.85
N GLN A 261 17.23 7.17 -13.85
CA GLN A 261 18.00 6.92 -15.06
C GLN A 261 18.24 5.42 -15.20
N PHE A 262 17.83 4.84 -16.32
CA PHE A 262 17.98 3.42 -16.63
C PHE A 262 18.90 3.25 -17.84
N PRO A 263 19.67 2.14 -17.92
CA PRO A 263 20.42 1.83 -19.13
C PRO A 263 19.44 1.52 -20.26
N LYS A 264 19.61 2.13 -21.43
CA LYS A 264 18.76 1.91 -22.59
C LYS A 264 19.56 1.31 -23.74
N PRO A 265 19.25 0.08 -24.20
CA PRO A 265 19.84 -0.47 -25.41
C PRO A 265 19.61 0.44 -26.63
N ALA A 266 20.61 0.56 -27.50
CA ALA A 266 20.55 1.46 -28.66
C ALA A 266 19.35 1.17 -29.58
N ALA A 267 19.00 -0.10 -29.75
CA ALA A 267 17.89 -0.55 -30.60
C ALA A 267 16.52 -0.56 -29.89
N ALA A 268 16.45 -0.29 -28.58
CA ALA A 268 15.20 -0.37 -27.83
C ALA A 268 14.23 0.74 -28.24
N ARG A 269 13.02 0.34 -28.65
CA ARG A 269 11.90 1.26 -28.98
C ARG A 269 10.73 1.16 -28.02
N LYS A 270 10.69 0.11 -27.21
CA LYS A 270 9.72 -0.09 -26.13
C LYS A 270 10.45 -0.38 -24.84
N ALA A 271 9.88 0.02 -23.71
CA ALA A 271 10.33 -0.38 -22.39
C ALA A 271 9.12 -0.83 -21.58
N LYS A 272 9.20 -1.99 -20.94
CA LYS A 272 8.22 -2.42 -19.95
C LYS A 272 8.71 -1.90 -18.60
N LEU A 273 7.96 -0.98 -18.01
CA LEU A 273 8.23 -0.42 -16.69
C LEU A 273 7.49 -1.27 -15.65
N LEU A 274 8.24 -1.89 -14.75
CA LEU A 274 7.73 -2.60 -13.58
C LEU A 274 7.76 -1.67 -12.37
N VAL A 275 6.64 -1.51 -11.67
CA VAL A 275 6.55 -0.62 -10.51
C VAL A 275 5.85 -1.28 -9.34
N ASP A 276 6.35 -1.05 -8.13
CA ASP A 276 5.67 -1.31 -6.86
C ASP A 276 5.49 0.02 -6.13
N VAL A 277 4.26 0.52 -6.16
CA VAL A 277 3.88 1.80 -5.55
C VAL A 277 2.50 1.70 -4.92
N ARG A 278 2.25 2.54 -3.91
CA ARG A 278 0.95 2.72 -3.26
C ARG A 278 0.67 4.18 -2.96
N THR A 279 -0.56 4.45 -2.59
CA THR A 279 -0.95 5.73 -1.99
C THR A 279 -0.65 5.73 -0.49
N THR A 280 -0.70 6.90 0.15
CA THR A 280 -0.68 7.04 1.61
C THR A 280 -2.12 7.13 2.14
N LEU A 281 -2.30 7.11 3.46
CA LEU A 281 -3.62 7.35 4.07
C LEU A 281 -4.15 8.78 3.81
N TRP A 282 -3.29 9.68 3.34
CA TRP A 282 -3.67 11.03 2.93
C TRP A 282 -4.76 11.03 1.85
N GLY A 283 -4.68 10.10 0.89
CA GLY A 283 -5.65 10.01 -0.21
C GLY A 283 -7.08 9.77 0.30
N PRO A 284 -7.33 8.69 1.06
CA PRO A 284 -8.63 8.47 1.69
C PRO A 284 -9.09 9.57 2.64
N GLN A 285 -8.18 10.19 3.40
CA GLN A 285 -8.52 11.27 4.33
C GLN A 285 -9.03 12.52 3.59
N ILE A 286 -8.33 12.94 2.53
CA ILE A 286 -8.78 14.05 1.68
C ILE A 286 -10.10 13.70 1.01
N ALA A 287 -10.20 12.50 0.43
CA ALA A 287 -11.42 12.08 -0.27
C ALA A 287 -12.64 12.16 0.66
N LYS A 288 -12.54 11.62 1.87
CA LYS A 288 -13.59 11.72 2.89
C LYS A 288 -13.97 13.17 3.17
N ARG A 289 -12.98 14.05 3.40
CA ARG A 289 -13.26 15.44 3.72
C ARG A 289 -13.94 16.18 2.58
N ILE A 290 -13.54 15.93 1.33
CA ILE A 290 -14.17 16.49 0.14
C ILE A 290 -15.61 15.98 0.02
N LEU A 291 -15.84 14.68 0.23
CA LEU A 291 -17.18 14.09 0.17
C LEU A 291 -18.12 14.66 1.23
N GLU A 292 -17.62 14.86 2.46
CA GLU A 292 -18.38 15.50 3.55
C GLU A 292 -18.84 16.93 3.19
N LEU A 293 -18.06 17.68 2.40
CA LEU A 293 -18.42 19.04 1.99
C LEU A 293 -19.65 19.10 1.07
N TYR A 294 -20.01 18.01 0.39
CA TYR A 294 -21.26 17.94 -0.37
C TYR A 294 -22.50 17.89 0.54
N GLY A 295 -22.35 17.49 1.81
CA GLY A 295 -23.44 17.40 2.77
C GLY A 295 -24.62 16.59 2.22
N ASN A 296 -25.82 17.18 2.23
CA ASN A 296 -27.03 16.53 1.73
C ASN A 296 -27.09 16.36 0.19
N LYS A 297 -26.13 16.90 -0.57
CA LYS A 297 -26.03 16.78 -2.03
C LYS A 297 -25.07 15.69 -2.49
N ILE A 298 -24.50 14.91 -1.58
CA ILE A 298 -23.54 13.86 -1.93
C ILE A 298 -24.13 12.82 -2.90
N LEU A 299 -25.41 12.48 -2.76
CA LEU A 299 -26.09 11.54 -3.66
C LEU A 299 -26.28 12.13 -5.07
N ASP A 300 -26.59 13.43 -5.18
CA ASP A 300 -26.68 14.10 -6.49
C ASP A 300 -25.32 14.10 -7.20
N TRP A 301 -24.25 14.33 -6.44
CA TRP A 301 -22.89 14.24 -6.95
C TRP A 301 -22.54 12.81 -7.41
N TYR A 302 -22.84 11.79 -6.62
CA TYR A 302 -22.66 10.39 -7.05
C TYR A 302 -23.43 10.08 -8.32
N ASN A 303 -24.69 10.52 -8.45
CA ASN A 303 -25.48 10.33 -9.66
C ASN A 303 -24.84 11.01 -10.88
N GLU A 304 -24.25 12.20 -10.71
CA GLU A 304 -23.53 12.90 -11.79
C GLU A 304 -22.23 12.18 -12.17
N VAL A 305 -21.50 11.63 -11.21
CA VAL A 305 -20.31 10.80 -11.49
C VAL A 305 -20.71 9.48 -12.17
N ASP A 306 -21.74 8.81 -11.67
CA ASP A 306 -22.23 7.51 -12.13
C ASP A 306 -22.91 7.55 -13.50
N SER A 307 -23.26 8.74 -13.99
CA SER A 307 -23.81 8.98 -15.32
C SER A 307 -22.77 9.57 -16.29
N PHE A 308 -21.49 9.63 -15.88
CA PHE A 308 -20.40 10.23 -16.66
C PHE A 308 -20.62 11.71 -17.00
N GLY A 309 -21.35 12.42 -16.16
CA GLY A 309 -21.65 13.85 -16.29
C GLY A 309 -20.46 14.76 -15.94
N PRO A 310 -20.69 16.07 -15.76
CA PRO A 310 -19.60 17.02 -15.51
C PRO A 310 -18.78 16.72 -14.23
N ALA A 311 -19.38 16.15 -13.19
CA ALA A 311 -18.65 15.72 -11.98
C ALA A 311 -17.63 14.63 -12.28
N PHE A 312 -18.00 13.63 -13.09
CA PHE A 312 -17.06 12.59 -13.52
C PHE A 312 -15.85 13.22 -14.23
N GLN A 313 -16.09 14.13 -15.18
CA GLN A 313 -15.03 14.82 -15.91
C GLN A 313 -14.13 15.64 -14.98
N ARG A 314 -14.71 16.34 -13.99
CA ARG A 314 -13.93 17.06 -12.97
C ARG A 314 -13.06 16.12 -12.14
N VAL A 315 -13.59 14.97 -11.71
CA VAL A 315 -12.83 13.99 -10.91
C VAL A 315 -11.68 13.39 -11.70
N ILE A 316 -11.93 12.90 -12.92
CA ILE A 316 -10.89 12.26 -13.73
C ILE A 316 -9.83 13.29 -14.15
N SER A 317 -10.25 14.50 -14.54
CA SER A 317 -9.30 15.58 -14.84
C SER A 317 -8.46 15.91 -13.60
N TRP A 318 -9.07 16.05 -12.43
CA TRP A 318 -8.35 16.31 -11.19
C TRP A 318 -7.36 15.19 -10.83
N TYR A 319 -7.76 13.92 -10.95
CA TYR A 319 -6.85 12.78 -10.76
C TYR A 319 -5.63 12.84 -11.68
N PHE A 320 -5.83 13.18 -12.96
CA PHE A 320 -4.76 13.25 -13.94
C PHE A 320 -3.87 14.49 -13.78
N THR A 321 -4.47 15.68 -13.58
CA THR A 321 -3.74 16.95 -13.48
C THR A 321 -3.00 17.09 -12.16
N GLU A 322 -3.61 16.63 -11.06
CA GLU A 322 -2.96 16.61 -9.75
C GLU A 322 -2.20 15.33 -9.47
N GLU A 323 -2.22 14.37 -10.40
CA GLU A 323 -1.54 13.08 -10.28
C GLU A 323 -1.94 12.32 -9.01
N LEU A 324 -3.21 12.44 -8.63
CA LEU A 324 -3.86 11.72 -7.53
C LEU A 324 -4.45 10.44 -8.09
N TYR A 325 -3.99 9.29 -7.60
CA TYR A 325 -4.28 7.95 -8.13
C TYR A 325 -3.85 7.71 -9.60
N LEU A 326 -3.47 8.74 -10.36
CA LEU A 326 -3.00 8.67 -11.75
C LEU A 326 -1.66 9.40 -11.92
N LEU A 327 -0.56 8.77 -11.52
CA LEU A 327 0.78 9.37 -11.56
C LEU A 327 1.38 9.28 -12.97
N GLN A 328 1.76 10.39 -13.58
CA GLN A 328 2.26 10.37 -14.95
C GLN A 328 3.74 9.96 -15.00
N VAL A 329 4.05 9.06 -15.94
CA VAL A 329 5.40 8.63 -16.27
C VAL A 329 5.90 9.49 -17.42
N ARG A 330 6.73 10.50 -17.10
CA ARG A 330 7.32 11.37 -18.12
C ARG A 330 8.68 10.86 -18.52
N VAL A 331 8.99 10.91 -19.81
CA VAL A 331 10.25 10.46 -20.39
C VAL A 331 10.95 11.62 -21.07
N ASP A 332 12.27 11.70 -20.92
CA ASP A 332 13.10 12.72 -21.58
C ASP A 332 13.27 12.38 -23.06
N THR A 333 12.68 13.19 -23.93
CA THR A 333 12.77 13.04 -25.40
C THR A 333 13.49 14.24 -26.01
N LYS A 334 13.72 14.21 -27.32
CA LYS A 334 14.23 15.36 -28.07
C LYS A 334 13.37 16.63 -27.95
N ASN A 335 12.09 16.50 -27.61
CA ASN A 335 11.17 17.63 -27.43
C ASN A 335 11.03 18.03 -25.95
N GLY A 336 11.81 17.43 -25.05
CA GLY A 336 11.71 17.60 -23.61
C GLY A 336 10.93 16.47 -22.93
N TRP A 337 10.38 16.75 -21.74
CA TRP A 337 9.65 15.76 -20.96
C TRP A 337 8.25 15.49 -21.53
N GLU A 338 8.02 14.30 -22.05
CA GLU A 338 6.72 13.87 -22.57
C GLU A 338 6.10 12.78 -21.69
N SER A 339 4.80 12.86 -21.42
CA SER A 339 4.08 11.80 -20.71
C SER A 339 3.90 10.59 -21.62
N LYS A 340 4.47 9.45 -21.25
CA LYS A 340 4.44 8.19 -22.02
C LYS A 340 3.65 7.06 -21.33
N GLY A 341 3.18 7.28 -20.10
CA GLY A 341 2.41 6.31 -19.34
C GLY A 341 1.79 6.93 -18.09
N VAL A 342 0.89 6.18 -17.43
CA VAL A 342 0.21 6.62 -16.20
C VAL A 342 0.16 5.44 -15.23
N ILE A 343 0.72 5.61 -14.04
CA ILE A 343 0.69 4.64 -12.95
C ILE A 343 -0.62 4.81 -12.17
N PHE A 344 -1.35 3.71 -12.00
CA PHE A 344 -2.59 3.66 -11.25
C PHE A 344 -2.33 3.33 -9.79
N GLY A 345 -2.74 4.22 -8.90
CA GLY A 345 -2.59 4.09 -7.45
C GLY A 345 -3.54 3.05 -6.87
N GLY A 346 -3.01 2.13 -6.08
CA GLY A 346 -3.78 1.21 -5.25
C GLY A 346 -4.10 1.80 -3.87
N GLY A 347 -4.62 0.96 -2.99
CA GLY A 347 -4.81 1.31 -1.58
C GLY A 347 -3.48 1.54 -0.83
N PRO A 348 -3.54 2.09 0.40
CA PRO A 348 -2.33 2.49 1.12
C PRO A 348 -1.63 1.39 1.93
N PHE A 349 -2.27 0.25 2.16
CA PHE A 349 -1.75 -0.76 3.10
C PHE A 349 -0.86 -1.81 2.43
N VAL A 350 -1.15 -2.17 1.18
CA VAL A 350 -0.33 -3.12 0.40
C VAL A 350 -0.31 -2.76 -1.07
N SER A 351 0.84 -2.92 -1.70
CA SER A 351 1.03 -2.77 -3.14
C SER A 351 1.57 -4.05 -3.76
N ARG A 352 1.32 -4.20 -5.05
CA ARG A 352 1.81 -5.30 -5.87
C ARG A 352 2.41 -4.73 -7.15
N GLU A 353 3.35 -5.48 -7.71
CA GLU A 353 4.03 -5.07 -8.93
C GLU A 353 3.00 -4.95 -10.07
N LYS A 354 3.07 -3.84 -10.82
CA LYS A 354 2.27 -3.58 -12.02
C LYS A 354 3.18 -3.18 -13.17
N SER A 355 2.78 -3.49 -14.38
CA SER A 355 3.55 -3.19 -15.59
C SER A 355 2.93 -2.08 -16.43
N TYR A 356 3.79 -1.27 -17.04
CA TYR A 356 3.41 -0.20 -17.96
C TYR A 356 4.33 -0.22 -19.18
N VAL A 357 3.76 -0.41 -20.37
CA VAL A 357 4.54 -0.40 -21.61
C VAL A 357 4.69 1.05 -22.10
N LEU A 358 5.93 1.49 -22.25
CA LEU A 358 6.28 2.83 -22.70
C LEU A 358 6.82 2.77 -24.13
N ASP A 359 6.31 3.64 -25.01
CA ASP A 359 6.97 3.95 -26.28
C ASP A 359 8.16 4.88 -26.01
N ILE A 360 9.35 4.39 -26.34
CA ILE A 360 10.63 5.09 -26.16
C ILE A 360 11.40 5.21 -27.48
N GLY A 361 10.73 5.02 -28.62
CA GLY A 361 11.35 5.07 -29.95
C GLY A 361 11.94 6.44 -30.33
N ASP A 362 11.55 7.49 -29.61
CA ASP A 362 12.02 8.87 -29.75
C ASP A 362 13.00 9.30 -28.65
N VAL A 363 13.36 8.39 -27.73
CA VAL A 363 14.32 8.65 -26.66
C VAL A 363 15.75 8.57 -27.19
N PRO A 364 16.52 9.67 -27.12
CA PRO A 364 17.89 9.70 -27.64
C PRO A 364 18.87 8.95 -26.72
N GLY A 365 19.99 8.52 -27.29
CA GLY A 365 21.12 7.97 -26.54
C GLY A 365 20.88 6.59 -25.92
N ASP A 366 21.70 6.30 -24.92
CA ASP A 366 21.84 5.02 -24.22
C ASP A 366 21.26 5.05 -22.79
N THR A 367 20.53 6.11 -22.44
CA THR A 367 19.95 6.29 -21.12
C THR A 367 18.47 6.65 -21.24
N LEU A 368 17.61 5.85 -20.60
CA LEU A 368 16.20 6.17 -20.43
C LEU A 368 16.03 6.97 -19.15
N ARG A 369 15.61 8.23 -19.26
CA ARG A 369 15.32 9.08 -18.10
C ARG A 369 13.82 9.15 -17.88
N ILE A 370 13.38 8.72 -16.70
CA ILE A 370 11.98 8.80 -16.26
C ILE A 370 11.88 9.88 -15.19
N LYS A 371 10.87 10.73 -15.31
CA LYS A 371 10.48 11.72 -14.31
C LYS A 371 9.09 11.43 -13.77
N LEU A 372 9.00 11.37 -12.44
CA LEU A 372 7.75 11.32 -11.69
C LEU A 372 7.61 12.61 -10.89
N THR A 373 6.39 13.13 -10.76
CA THR A 373 6.11 14.35 -9.99
C THR A 373 4.97 14.14 -9.00
N PRO A 374 5.13 13.23 -8.03
CA PRO A 374 4.05 12.91 -7.10
C PRO A 374 3.67 14.15 -6.29
N PRO A 375 2.36 14.42 -6.10
CA PRO A 375 1.93 15.43 -5.15
C PRO A 375 2.39 15.06 -3.75
N ALA A 376 2.73 16.10 -2.99
CA ALA A 376 3.23 15.97 -1.63
C ALA A 376 2.33 15.07 -0.78
N CYS A 377 2.96 14.16 -0.03
CA CYS A 377 2.35 13.24 0.93
C CYS A 377 1.41 12.18 0.33
N PHE A 378 1.25 12.06 -0.99
CA PHE A 378 0.22 11.18 -1.55
C PHE A 378 0.74 9.79 -1.96
N TRP A 379 1.98 9.70 -2.46
CA TRP A 379 2.53 8.46 -3.01
C TRP A 379 3.66 7.90 -2.15
N MET A 380 3.75 6.58 -2.09
CA MET A 380 4.92 5.84 -1.59
C MET A 380 5.43 4.91 -2.68
N LEU A 381 6.74 4.93 -2.95
CA LEU A 381 7.38 4.17 -4.03
C LEU A 381 8.41 3.22 -3.43
N ASP A 382 8.31 1.92 -3.70
CA ASP A 382 9.27 0.90 -3.22
C ASP A 382 10.24 0.47 -4.32
N TYR A 383 9.70 0.24 -5.52
CA TYR A 383 10.45 -0.43 -6.57
C TYR A 383 10.09 0.09 -7.96
N LEU A 384 11.11 0.40 -8.76
CA LEU A 384 10.97 0.64 -10.19
C LEU A 384 12.09 -0.08 -10.94
N ALA A 385 11.73 -0.78 -12.01
CA ALA A 385 12.67 -1.41 -12.94
C ALA A 385 12.16 -1.36 -14.38
N VAL A 386 13.07 -1.50 -15.34
CA VAL A 386 12.72 -1.59 -16.76
C VAL A 386 13.22 -2.88 -17.38
N ASP A 387 12.44 -3.43 -18.29
CA ASP A 387 12.86 -4.55 -19.15
C ASP A 387 12.56 -4.19 -20.61
N TYR A 388 13.48 -4.57 -21.49
CA TYR A 388 13.44 -4.26 -22.93
C TYR A 388 13.18 -5.50 -23.79
N THR A 389 13.05 -6.67 -23.17
CA THR A 389 12.79 -7.94 -23.84
C THR A 389 11.32 -8.06 -24.20
N ASP A 390 11.04 -8.78 -25.28
CA ASP A 390 9.69 -9.21 -25.61
C ASP A 390 9.16 -10.18 -24.55
N ASP A 391 7.84 -10.37 -24.50
CA ASP A 391 7.27 -11.29 -23.53
C ASP A 391 7.68 -12.74 -23.81
N ALA A 392 8.18 -13.41 -22.76
CA ALA A 392 8.44 -14.83 -22.77
C ALA A 392 7.12 -15.61 -22.80
N PRO A 393 7.08 -16.77 -23.46
CA PRO A 393 5.88 -17.61 -23.57
C PRO A 393 5.44 -18.23 -22.25
#